data_AF-A0A061AFP1-F1
#
_entry.id   AF-A0A061AFP1-F1
#
_cell.length_a   1.000
_cell.length_b   1.000
_cell.length_c   1.000
_cell.angle_alpha   90.00
_cell.angle_beta   90.00
_cell.angle_gamma   90.00
#
_symmetry.space_group_name_H-M   'P 1'
#
loop_
_entity.id
_entity.type
_entity.pdbx_description
1 polymer ?
#
loop_
_entity_poly.entity_id
_entity_poly.type
_entity_poly.pdbx_seq_one_letter_code
_entity_poly.pdbx_strand_id
1 'polypeptide(L)'
;MSEILTTDFSQSTQLSELELKILQRYQTLALRLNHLSAVIDKLISQPTPQVLENLRVIESKIALVFTLFKAAVYSLFLQQEGAESNTDMDALHESTASFIS
;
A
#
# COMPACT_ATOMS: atom_id res chain seq x y z
N MET A 1 13.49 -36.93 -6.40
CA MET A 1 13.88 -35.60 -6.93
C MET A 1 15.16 -35.05 -6.30
N SER A 2 15.55 -35.53 -5.10
CA SER A 2 16.78 -35.17 -4.39
C SER A 2 18.04 -35.97 -4.82
N GLU A 3 17.88 -37.15 -5.41
CA GLU A 3 19.02 -37.99 -5.83
C GLU A 3 19.90 -37.31 -6.88
N ILE A 4 19.29 -36.74 -7.93
CA ILE A 4 19.99 -35.96 -8.97
C ILE A 4 20.71 -34.70 -8.45
N LEU A 5 20.36 -34.21 -7.26
CA LEU A 5 21.02 -33.06 -6.63
C LEU A 5 22.24 -33.46 -5.80
N THR A 6 22.36 -34.73 -5.43
CA THR A 6 23.39 -35.28 -4.52
C THR A 6 24.30 -36.31 -5.16
N THR A 7 23.94 -36.85 -6.33
CA THR A 7 24.78 -37.76 -7.11
C THR A 7 26.01 -37.04 -7.66
N ASP A 8 27.18 -37.55 -7.30
CA ASP A 8 28.47 -37.12 -7.86
C ASP A 8 28.71 -37.82 -9.20
N PHE A 9 28.37 -37.12 -10.29
CA PHE A 9 28.57 -37.62 -11.65
C PHE A 9 30.05 -37.71 -12.05
N SER A 10 30.99 -37.27 -11.21
CA SER A 10 32.43 -37.34 -11.47
C SER A 10 32.98 -38.78 -11.49
N GLN A 11 32.23 -39.76 -10.96
CA GLN A 11 32.65 -41.16 -10.88
C GLN A 11 32.13 -42.04 -12.03
N SER A 12 31.30 -41.51 -12.93
CA SER A 12 30.77 -42.29 -14.06
C SER A 12 31.78 -42.31 -15.21
N THR A 13 32.71 -43.26 -15.17
CA THR A 13 33.73 -43.54 -16.21
C THR A 13 33.15 -43.92 -17.59
N GLN A 14 31.82 -44.04 -17.71
CA GLN A 14 31.11 -44.41 -18.94
C GLN A 14 30.48 -43.22 -19.69
N LEU A 15 30.53 -42.00 -19.15
CA LEU A 15 29.96 -40.82 -19.80
C LEU A 15 30.99 -40.08 -20.64
N SER A 16 30.56 -39.58 -21.80
CA SER A 16 31.36 -38.67 -22.63
C SER A 16 31.62 -37.35 -21.87
N GLU A 17 32.78 -36.71 -22.09
CA GLU A 17 33.13 -35.43 -21.44
C GLU A 17 32.03 -34.35 -21.60
N LEU A 18 31.32 -34.37 -22.73
CA LEU A 18 30.21 -33.48 -23.01
C LEU A 18 28.98 -33.78 -22.13
N GLU A 19 28.64 -35.05 -21.95
CA GLU A 19 27.49 -35.49 -21.15
C GLU A 19 27.67 -35.15 -19.68
N LEU A 20 28.89 -35.35 -19.16
CA LEU A 20 29.26 -34.98 -17.80
C LEU A 20 29.10 -33.47 -17.55
N LYS A 21 29.59 -32.65 -18.50
CA LYS A 21 29.49 -31.18 -18.43
C LYS A 21 28.04 -30.70 -18.50
N ILE A 22 27.22 -31.35 -19.31
CA ILE A 22 25.79 -31.05 -19.42
C ILE A 22 25.06 -31.41 -18.11
N LEU A 23 25.31 -32.59 -17.54
CA LEU A 23 24.71 -32.99 -16.27
C LEU A 23 25.10 -32.06 -15.12
N GLN A 24 26.37 -31.69 -15.00
CA GLN A 24 26.82 -30.72 -13.98
C GLN A 24 26.12 -29.37 -14.13
N ARG A 25 25.89 -28.90 -15.37
CA ARG A 25 25.14 -27.66 -15.62
C ARG A 25 23.68 -27.80 -15.25
N TYR A 26 23.02 -28.90 -15.57
CA TYR A 26 21.63 -29.14 -15.18
C TYR A 26 21.46 -29.28 -13.67
N GLN A 27 22.38 -29.96 -12.98
CA GLN A 27 22.39 -30.05 -11.52
C GLN A 27 22.56 -28.66 -10.88
N THR A 28 23.51 -27.87 -11.39
CA THR A 28 23.71 -26.48 -10.92
C THR A 28 22.47 -25.62 -11.16
N LEU A 29 21.82 -25.75 -12.32
CA LEU A 29 20.60 -25.03 -12.64
C LEU A 29 19.45 -25.44 -11.72
N ALA A 30 19.27 -26.74 -11.48
CA ALA A 30 18.25 -27.26 -10.58
C ALA A 30 18.48 -26.78 -9.13
N LEU A 31 19.73 -26.76 -8.66
CA LEU A 31 20.08 -26.19 -7.35
C LEU A 31 19.73 -24.70 -7.26
N ARG A 32 20.05 -23.92 -8.31
CA ARG A 32 19.72 -22.49 -8.37
C ARG A 32 18.21 -22.25 -8.41
N LEU A 33 17.45 -23.07 -9.12
CA LEU A 33 15.99 -22.99 -9.17
C LEU A 33 15.35 -23.33 -7.82
N ASN A 34 15.86 -24.36 -7.13
CA ASN A 34 15.41 -24.69 -5.78
C ASN A 34 15.74 -23.56 -4.79
N HIS A 35 16.94 -22.99 -4.88
CA HIS A 35 17.32 -21.84 -4.07
C HIS A 35 16.44 -20.61 -4.37
N LEU A 36 16.14 -20.34 -5.65
CA LEU A 36 15.26 -19.26 -6.04
C LEU A 36 13.84 -19.47 -5.50
N SER A 37 13.29 -20.69 -5.60
CA SER A 37 11.99 -21.02 -5.01
C SER A 37 12.00 -20.77 -3.51
N ALA A 38 13.01 -21.23 -2.79
CA ALA A 38 13.13 -21.02 -1.35
C ALA A 38 13.25 -19.52 -0.97
N VAL A 39 13.93 -18.72 -1.80
CA VAL A 39 14.00 -17.26 -1.62
C VAL A 39 12.66 -16.60 -1.88
N ILE A 40 11.93 -17.02 -2.92
CA ILE A 40 10.57 -16.53 -3.21
C ILE A 40 9.63 -16.88 -2.06
N ASP A 41 9.66 -18.12 -1.58
CA ASP A 41 8.86 -18.56 -0.43
C ASP A 41 9.22 -17.76 0.82
N LYS A 42 10.50 -17.45 1.04
CA LYS A 42 10.94 -16.56 2.12
C LYS A 42 10.43 -15.13 1.94
N LEU A 43 10.42 -14.61 0.72
CA LEU A 43 9.97 -13.25 0.42
C LEU A 43 8.43 -13.12 0.54
N ILE A 44 7.70 -14.18 0.23
CA ILE A 44 6.24 -14.26 0.42
C ILE A 44 5.91 -14.46 1.91
N SER A 45 6.70 -15.26 2.63
CA SER A 45 6.46 -15.60 4.04
C SER A 45 7.00 -14.59 5.04
N GLN A 46 8.02 -13.79 4.69
CA GLN A 46 8.32 -12.54 5.40
C GLN A 46 7.32 -11.53 4.89
N PRO A 47 6.20 -11.31 5.60
CA PRO A 47 5.27 -10.36 5.11
C PRO A 47 5.94 -8.99 5.21
N THR A 48 5.34 -8.04 4.53
CA THR A 48 5.56 -6.62 4.70
C THR A 48 4.59 -6.10 5.79
N PRO A 49 4.30 -6.78 6.94
CA PRO A 49 3.24 -6.34 7.83
C PRO A 49 3.63 -5.00 8.46
N GLN A 50 4.93 -4.72 8.61
CA GLN A 50 5.40 -3.43 9.07
C GLN A 50 5.08 -2.32 8.06
N VAL A 51 5.23 -2.56 6.75
CA VAL A 51 4.87 -1.57 5.73
C VAL A 51 3.35 -1.44 5.61
N LEU A 52 2.61 -2.54 5.62
CA LEU A 52 1.14 -2.54 5.60
C LEU A 52 0.55 -1.84 6.83
N GLU A 53 1.10 -2.07 8.02
CA GLU A 53 0.70 -1.41 9.26
C GLU A 53 1.03 0.09 9.21
N ASN A 54 2.22 0.45 8.73
CA ASN A 54 2.59 1.86 8.53
C ASN A 54 1.62 2.55 7.56
N LEU A 55 1.23 1.89 6.45
CA LEU A 55 0.25 2.43 5.51
C LEU A 55 -1.14 2.58 6.13
N ARG A 56 -1.60 1.60 6.92
CA ARG A 56 -2.88 1.65 7.62
C ARG A 56 -2.94 2.80 8.63
N VAL A 57 -1.86 3.02 9.37
CA VAL A 57 -1.74 4.15 10.30
C VAL A 57 -1.80 5.49 9.54
N ILE A 58 -1.15 5.58 8.38
CA ILE A 58 -1.19 6.78 7.53
C ILE A 58 -2.61 7.02 6.99
N GLU A 59 -3.27 5.99 6.48
CA GLU A 59 -4.65 6.07 5.98
C GLU A 59 -5.60 6.60 7.07
N SER A 60 -5.53 6.06 8.29
CA SER A 60 -6.36 6.50 9.42
C SER A 60 -6.13 7.96 9.77
N LYS A 61 -4.87 8.42 9.77
CA LYS A 61 -4.53 9.82 10.04
C LYS A 61 -5.06 10.76 8.96
N ILE A 62 -4.89 10.41 7.69
CA ILE A 62 -5.39 11.21 6.56
C ILE A 62 -6.91 11.27 6.58
N ALA A 63 -7.59 10.16 6.85
CA ALA A 63 -9.04 10.12 6.98
C ALA A 63 -9.53 11.06 8.09
N LEU A 64 -8.87 11.07 9.25
CA LEU A 64 -9.21 11.98 10.35
C LEU A 64 -9.01 13.45 9.96
N VAL A 65 -7.86 13.78 9.36
CA VAL A 65 -7.58 15.14 8.88
C VAL A 65 -8.61 15.55 7.82
N PHE A 66 -8.99 14.67 6.91
CA PHE A 66 -10.00 14.94 5.88
C PHE A 66 -11.37 15.23 6.49
N THR A 67 -11.81 14.44 7.48
CA THR A 67 -13.07 14.68 8.19
C THR A 67 -13.04 16.00 8.95
N LEU A 68 -11.96 16.30 9.68
CA LEU A 68 -11.82 17.56 10.40
C LEU A 68 -11.79 18.76 9.44
N PHE A 69 -11.08 18.64 8.32
CA PHE A 69 -11.04 19.66 7.30
C PHE A 69 -12.42 19.92 6.71
N LYS A 70 -13.16 18.86 6.36
CA LYS A 70 -14.54 18.97 5.86
C LYS A 70 -15.42 19.66 6.90
N ALA A 71 -15.38 19.23 8.16
CA ALA A 71 -16.17 19.86 9.23
C ALA A 71 -15.82 21.35 9.39
N ALA A 72 -14.54 21.72 9.35
CA ALA A 72 -14.10 23.11 9.42
C ALA A 72 -14.62 23.95 8.24
N VAL A 73 -14.53 23.43 7.01
CA VAL A 73 -15.06 24.12 5.81
C VAL A 73 -16.57 24.30 5.91
N TYR A 74 -17.33 23.27 6.28
CA TYR A 74 -18.78 23.37 6.46
C TYR A 74 -19.14 24.39 7.56
N SER A 75 -18.39 24.42 8.66
CA SER A 75 -18.60 25.38 9.75
C SER A 75 -18.38 26.82 9.29
N LEU A 76 -17.36 27.07 8.47
CA LEU A 76 -17.07 28.40 7.93
C LEU A 76 -18.13 28.84 6.92
N PHE A 77 -18.54 27.93 6.02
CA PHE A 77 -19.56 28.22 5.02
C PHE A 77 -20.91 28.57 5.67
N LEU A 78 -21.33 27.79 6.68
CA LEU A 78 -22.57 28.04 7.41
C LEU A 78 -22.55 29.36 8.19
N GLN A 79 -21.40 29.74 8.77
CA GLN A 79 -21.26 31.06 9.42
C GLN A 79 -21.41 32.22 8.44
N GLN A 80 -20.93 32.06 7.21
CA GLN A 80 -21.06 33.08 6.18
C GLN A 80 -22.51 33.22 5.70
N GLU A 81 -23.21 32.11 5.43
CA GLU A 81 -24.64 32.14 5.08
C GLU A 81 -25.50 32.74 6.21
N GLY A 82 -25.19 32.37 7.46
CA GLY A 82 -25.88 32.93 8.63
C GLY A 82 -25.65 34.43 8.81
N ALA A 83 -24.42 34.92 8.58
CA ALA A 83 -24.09 36.34 8.65
C ALA A 83 -24.75 37.16 7.53
N GLU A 84 -24.78 36.62 6.30
CA GLU A 84 -25.48 37.25 5.18
C GLU A 84 -27.00 37.29 5.42
N SER A 85 -27.60 36.23 5.99
CA SER A 85 -29.04 36.19 6.27
C SER A 85 -29.53 37.10 7.41
N ASN A 86 -28.69 37.40 8.41
CA ASN A 86 -29.04 38.36 9.48
C ASN A 86 -29.00 39.82 9.00
N THR A 87 -28.18 40.13 7.99
CA THR A 87 -28.05 41.49 7.46
C THR A 87 -29.33 41.93 6.73
N ASP A 88 -30.07 40.98 6.15
CA ASP A 88 -31.33 41.25 5.44
C ASP A 88 -32.54 41.42 6.40
N MET A 89 -32.53 40.83 7.59
CA MET A 89 -33.60 40.96 8.59
C MET A 89 -33.50 42.27 9.40
N ASP A 90 -32.30 42.74 9.72
CA ASP A 90 -32.10 44.02 10.43
C ASP A 90 -32.50 45.22 9.55
N ALA A 91 -32.28 45.15 8.23
CA ALA A 91 -32.66 46.19 7.28
C ALA A 91 -34.19 46.39 7.16
N LEU A 92 -34.98 45.33 7.37
CA LEU A 92 -36.45 45.39 7.34
C LEU A 92 -37.04 45.97 8.64
N HIS A 93 -36.37 45.80 9.78
CA HIS A 93 -36.83 46.36 11.06
C HIS A 93 -36.59 47.87 11.17
N GLU A 94 -35.50 48.40 10.59
CA GLU A 94 -35.24 49.84 10.57
C GLU A 94 -36.22 50.60 9.64
N SER A 95 -36.60 49.99 8.51
CA SER A 95 -37.58 50.58 7.57
C SER A 95 -39.01 50.64 8.12
N THR A 96 -39.40 49.72 9.01
CA THR A 96 -40.76 49.73 9.60
C THR A 96 -40.88 50.66 10.80
N ALA A 97 -39.78 50.88 11.55
CA ALA A 97 -39.74 51.86 12.63
C ALA A 97 -39.83 53.32 12.13
N SER A 98 -39.23 53.62 10.96
CA SER A 98 -39.31 54.95 10.33
C SER A 98 -40.69 55.28 9.73
N PHE A 99 -41.58 54.30 9.53
CA PHE A 99 -42.89 54.52 8.92
C PHE A 99 -44.01 54.79 9.95
N ILE A 100 -43.75 54.53 11.24
CA ILE A 100 -44.74 54.66 12.33
C ILE A 100 -44.46 55.87 13.25
N SER A 101 -43.34 56.59 13.09
CA SER A 101 -43.09 57.91 13.71
C SER A 101 -43.43 59.06 12.77
#